data_AF-A0AAQ4F8Z9-F1
#
_entry.id   AF-A0AAQ4F8Z9-F1
#
_cell.length_a   1.000
_cell.length_b   1.000
_cell.length_c   1.000
_cell.angle_alpha   90.00
_cell.angle_beta   90.00
_cell.angle_gamma   90.00
#
_symmetry.space_group_name_H-M   'P 1'
#
loop_
_entity.id
_entity.type
_entity.pdbx_description
1 polymer ?
#
loop_
_entity_poly.entity_id
_entity_poly.type
_entity_poly.pdbx_seq_one_letter_code
_entity_poly.pdbx_strand_id
1 'polypeptide(L)'
;MSVHNFRLYGLHSAYVKEATLSCNDSFLESTVDVQLRDLEVISDWTAASWVMLAGSAHLVADALELECSILMPAEEGSRVVVSSMRLVELRISSVNVTGPFSTIWLEVAGGGPSSGLYTLRPEHRPVARVLEQILVRIAQRRLDRVEWAV
;
A
#
# COMPACT_ATOMS: atom_id res chain seq x y z
N MET A 1 -18.82 -2.12 6.99
CA MET A 1 -17.69 -1.57 7.76
C MET A 1 -17.03 -0.50 6.91
N SER A 2 -16.61 0.62 7.50
CA SER A 2 -15.90 1.69 6.80
C SER A 2 -14.66 2.11 7.61
N VAL A 3 -13.64 2.57 6.89
CA VAL A 3 -12.34 2.98 7.44
C VAL A 3 -12.15 4.45 7.13
N HIS A 4 -11.78 5.23 8.14
CA HIS A 4 -11.65 6.69 8.10
C HIS A 4 -10.32 7.12 8.72
N ASN A 5 -9.96 8.40 8.55
CA ASN A 5 -8.76 8.99 9.16
C ASN A 5 -7.47 8.18 8.93
N PHE A 6 -7.34 7.61 7.73
CA PHE A 6 -6.19 6.79 7.35
C PHE A 6 -4.91 7.64 7.31
N ARG A 7 -3.90 7.23 8.07
CA ARG A 7 -2.58 7.86 8.14
C ARG A 7 -1.52 6.79 7.88
N LEU A 8 -0.58 7.14 7.01
CA LEU A 8 0.53 6.28 6.60
C LEU A 8 1.84 6.97 6.94
N TYR A 9 2.64 6.34 7.78
CA TYR A 9 3.97 6.79 8.17
C TYR A 9 5.03 5.83 7.63
N GLY A 10 6.29 6.27 7.57
CA GLY A 10 7.39 5.44 7.09
C GLY A 10 7.63 5.47 5.58
N LEU A 11 6.84 6.19 4.78
CA LEU A 11 7.07 6.30 3.32
C LEU A 11 8.46 6.83 2.92
N HIS A 12 9.14 7.54 3.82
CA HIS A 12 10.48 8.07 3.59
C HIS A 12 11.57 6.99 3.63
N SER A 13 11.29 5.80 4.17
CA SER A 13 12.22 4.66 4.17
C SER A 13 12.18 3.86 2.85
N ALA A 14 11.31 4.25 1.92
CA ALA A 14 11.16 3.58 0.64
C ALA A 14 12.46 3.65 -0.18
N TYR A 15 12.91 2.50 -0.67
CA TYR A 15 14.03 2.40 -1.60
C TYR A 15 13.70 1.45 -2.75
N VAL A 16 14.37 1.69 -3.87
CA VAL A 16 14.31 0.80 -5.04
C VAL A 16 15.28 -0.34 -4.82
N LYS A 17 14.75 -1.57 -4.77
CA LYS A 17 15.53 -2.81 -4.63
C LYS A 17 16.08 -3.22 -5.98
N GLU A 18 15.20 -3.30 -6.97
CA GLU A 18 15.52 -3.66 -8.36
C GLU A 18 14.70 -2.80 -9.31
N ALA A 19 15.25 -2.52 -10.48
CA ALA A 19 14.55 -1.85 -11.57
C ALA A 19 14.95 -2.49 -12.88
N THR A 20 13.96 -2.90 -13.66
CA THR A 20 14.15 -3.38 -15.02
C THR A 20 13.51 -2.39 -15.98
N LEU A 21 14.20 -2.12 -17.08
CA LEU A 21 13.77 -1.18 -18.09
C LEU A 21 13.65 -1.92 -19.41
N SER A 22 12.51 -1.77 -20.07
CA SER A 22 12.30 -2.21 -21.44
C SER A 22 11.84 -1.02 -22.27
N CYS A 23 12.35 -0.91 -23.48
CA CYS A 23 12.06 0.20 -24.38
C CYS A 23 11.62 -0.36 -25.72
N ASN A 24 10.59 0.23 -26.29
CA ASN A 24 10.21 0.02 -27.69
C ASN A 24 9.89 1.36 -28.35
N ASP A 25 9.51 1.31 -29.63
CA ASP A 25 9.26 2.51 -30.45
C ASP A 25 8.10 3.39 -29.94
N SER A 26 7.25 2.88 -29.04
CA SER A 26 6.04 3.58 -28.55
C SER A 26 6.13 4.00 -27.09
N PHE A 27 6.87 3.26 -26.25
CA PHE A 27 6.99 3.56 -24.83
C PHE A 27 8.27 2.99 -24.20
N LEU A 28 8.70 3.63 -23.12
CA LEU A 28 9.59 3.07 -22.12
C LEU A 28 8.74 2.49 -20.98
N GLU A 29 8.91 1.21 -20.69
CA GLU A 29 8.35 0.55 -19.52
C GLU A 29 9.44 0.29 -18.50
N SER A 30 9.17 0.66 -17.25
CA SER A 30 10.04 0.40 -16.11
C SER A 30 9.28 -0.41 -15.07
N THR A 31 9.76 -1.59 -14.73
CA THR A 31 9.25 -2.37 -13.59
C THR A 31 10.21 -2.19 -12.43
N VAL A 32 9.70 -1.62 -11.34
CA VAL A 32 10.46 -1.20 -10.16
C VAL A 32 9.96 -1.95 -8.94
N ASP A 33 10.86 -2.66 -8.28
CA ASP A 33 10.62 -3.27 -6.99
C ASP A 33 10.98 -2.28 -5.89
N VAL A 34 9.97 -1.86 -5.14
CA VAL A 34 10.10 -0.89 -4.05
C VAL A 34 9.93 -1.61 -2.73
N GLN A 35 10.90 -1.43 -1.83
CA GLN A 35 10.81 -1.91 -0.47
C GLN A 35 10.70 -0.75 0.51
N LEU A 36 9.77 -0.87 1.44
CA LEU A 36 9.59 0.02 2.58
C LEU A 36 9.86 -0.75 3.87
N ARG A 37 10.42 -0.07 4.86
CA ARG A 37 10.65 -0.60 6.21
C ARG A 37 10.00 0.30 7.25
N ASP A 38 9.71 -0.26 8.41
CA ASP A 38 9.18 0.48 9.56
C ASP A 38 7.94 1.31 9.20
N LEU A 39 7.00 0.67 8.50
CA LEU A 39 5.77 1.29 8.02
C LEU A 39 4.71 1.23 9.12
N GLU A 40 4.11 2.38 9.44
CA GLU A 40 2.98 2.44 10.36
C GLU A 40 1.71 2.88 9.64
N VAL A 41 0.64 2.14 9.85
CA VAL A 41 -0.70 2.43 9.34
C VAL A 41 -1.61 2.64 10.53
N ILE A 42 -2.17 3.86 10.63
CA ILE A 42 -3.14 4.21 11.66
C ILE A 42 -4.45 4.56 10.96
N SER A 43 -5.55 3.99 11.44
CA SER A 43 -6.87 4.29 10.89
C SER A 43 -7.96 4.15 11.95
N ASP A 44 -9.04 4.90 11.78
CA ASP A 44 -10.26 4.72 12.54
C ASP A 44 -11.21 3.81 11.75
N TRP A 45 -12.00 3.00 12.42
CA TRP A 45 -12.99 2.15 11.76
C TRP A 45 -14.36 2.31 12.40
N THR A 46 -15.39 2.20 11.58
CA THR A 46 -16.77 2.08 12.04
C THR A 46 -17.46 0.88 11.39
N ALA A 47 -18.26 0.17 12.18
CA ALA A 47 -19.08 -0.93 11.69
C ALA A 47 -20.54 -0.65 12.07
N ALA A 48 -21.38 -0.49 11.05
CA ALA A 48 -22.82 -0.42 11.23
C ALA A 48 -23.38 -1.83 11.39
N SER A 49 -24.00 -2.08 12.54
CA SER A 49 -24.87 -3.22 12.80
C SER A 49 -26.16 -2.68 13.43
N TRP A 50 -26.78 -3.42 14.35
CA TRP A 50 -27.93 -3.00 15.14
C TRP A 50 -27.57 -1.84 16.09
N VAL A 51 -26.27 -1.65 16.35
CA VAL A 51 -25.64 -0.51 17.05
C VAL A 51 -24.44 -0.06 16.21
N MET A 52 -24.12 1.24 16.24
CA MET A 52 -22.90 1.76 15.61
C MET A 52 -21.68 1.40 16.47
N LEU A 53 -20.76 0.61 15.92
CA LEU A 53 -19.50 0.26 16.55
C LEU A 53 -18.38 1.10 15.96
N ALA A 54 -17.42 1.50 16.81
CA ALA A 54 -16.28 2.29 16.39
C ALA A 54 -15.02 1.90 17.17
N GLY A 55 -13.86 2.09 16.54
CA GLY A 55 -12.57 1.86 17.16
C GLY A 55 -11.43 2.39 16.30
N SER A 56 -10.20 2.11 16.73
CA SER A 56 -8.99 2.43 16.00
C SER A 56 -8.18 1.19 15.68
N ALA A 57 -7.44 1.20 14.59
CA ALA A 57 -6.49 0.19 14.19
C ALA A 57 -5.13 0.83 13.97
N HIS A 58 -4.11 0.26 14.63
CA HIS A 58 -2.72 0.60 14.47
C HIS A 58 -1.97 -0.66 14.02
N LEU A 59 -1.37 -0.61 12.84
CA LEU A 59 -0.62 -1.69 12.24
C LEU A 59 0.82 -1.22 12.01
N VAL A 60 1.78 -2.02 12.47
CA VAL A 60 3.21 -1.80 12.23
C VAL A 60 3.73 -2.93 11.37
N ALA A 61 4.36 -2.58 10.26
CA ALA A 61 4.96 -3.50 9.31
C ALA A 61 6.47 -3.29 9.22
N ASP A 62 7.21 -4.38 9.43
CA ASP A 62 8.68 -4.39 9.36
C ASP A 62 9.16 -4.24 7.92
N ALA A 63 8.40 -4.81 6.98
CA ALA A 63 8.71 -4.77 5.57
C ALA A 63 7.44 -4.77 4.72
N LEU A 64 7.46 -3.95 3.68
CA LEU A 64 6.45 -3.92 2.63
C LEU A 64 7.20 -3.92 1.29
N GLU A 65 6.95 -4.91 0.44
CA GLU A 65 7.50 -4.98 -0.92
C GLU A 65 6.38 -4.75 -1.94
N LEU A 66 6.63 -3.84 -2.89
CA LEU A 66 5.76 -3.50 -4.00
C LEU A 66 6.49 -3.76 -5.31
N GLU A 67 5.77 -4.28 -6.28
CA GLU A 67 6.17 -4.27 -7.69
C GLU A 67 5.37 -3.15 -8.38
N CYS A 68 6.04 -2.25 -9.08
CA CYS A 68 5.45 -1.08 -9.71
C CYS A 68 5.85 -1.01 -11.19
N SER A 69 4.90 -1.10 -12.11
CA SER A 69 5.16 -0.80 -13.52
C SER A 69 4.82 0.66 -13.83
N ILE A 70 5.78 1.33 -14.44
CA ILE A 70 5.71 2.73 -14.88
C ILE A 70 5.85 2.74 -16.40
N LEU A 71 4.93 3.40 -17.07
CA LEU A 71 4.95 3.62 -18.52
C LEU A 71 5.23 5.09 -18.81
N MET A 72 6.21 5.32 -19.67
CA MET A 72 6.53 6.63 -20.22
C MET A 72 6.35 6.53 -21.75
N PRO A 73 5.25 7.07 -22.30
CA PRO A 73 5.05 7.09 -23.75
C PRO A 73 6.11 7.93 -24.45
N ALA A 74 6.48 7.56 -25.67
CA ALA A 74 7.54 8.22 -26.44
C ALA A 74 7.13 9.58 -27.04
N GLU A 75 5.81 9.86 -27.11
CA GLU A 75 5.30 11.13 -27.66
C GLU A 75 5.64 12.31 -26.74
N GLU A 76 6.18 13.39 -27.33
CA GLU A 76 6.51 14.62 -26.61
C GLU A 76 5.27 15.20 -25.89
N GLY A 77 5.46 15.58 -24.62
CA GLY A 77 4.37 16.06 -23.76
C GLY A 77 3.51 14.95 -23.15
N SER A 78 3.81 13.68 -23.43
CA SER A 78 3.16 12.55 -22.77
C SER A 78 3.47 12.50 -21.28
N ARG A 79 2.46 12.12 -20.50
CA ARG A 79 2.58 11.96 -19.06
C ARG A 79 3.11 10.57 -18.73
N VAL A 80 4.03 10.51 -17.77
CA VAL A 80 4.43 9.24 -17.13
C VAL A 80 3.27 8.70 -16.30
N VAL A 81 2.91 7.45 -16.53
CA VAL A 81 1.76 6.79 -15.88
C VAL A 81 2.24 5.60 -15.07
N VAL A 82 1.79 5.48 -13.83
CA VAL A 82 1.87 4.23 -13.09
C VAL A 82 0.83 3.27 -13.68
N SER A 83 1.27 2.28 -14.46
CA SER A 83 0.38 1.34 -15.14
C SER A 83 -0.16 0.29 -14.17
N SER A 84 0.68 -0.17 -13.25
CA SER A 84 0.30 -1.09 -12.19
C SER A 84 1.16 -0.88 -10.95
N MET A 85 0.57 -1.20 -9.80
CA MET A 85 1.32 -1.35 -8.54
C MET A 85 0.68 -2.50 -7.78
N ARG A 86 1.51 -3.43 -7.35
CA ARG A 86 1.08 -4.66 -6.69
C ARG A 86 1.87 -4.83 -5.41
N LEU A 87 1.15 -5.10 -4.32
CA LEU A 87 1.77 -5.58 -3.10
C LEU A 87 2.29 -6.99 -3.34
N VAL A 88 3.59 -7.21 -3.12
CA VAL A 88 4.23 -8.52 -3.24
C VAL A 88 4.30 -9.17 -1.87
N GLU A 89 4.83 -8.44 -0.88
CA GLU A 89 4.95 -8.89 0.50
C GLU A 89 4.53 -7.78 1.46
N LEU A 90 3.84 -8.15 2.54
CA LEU A 90 3.62 -7.29 3.68
C LEU A 90 3.85 -8.10 4.95
N ARG A 91 4.93 -7.77 5.66
CA ARG A 91 5.35 -8.38 6.90
C ARG A 91 4.97 -7.49 8.07
N ILE A 92 3.99 -7.94 8.83
CA ILE A 92 3.46 -7.20 9.97
C ILE A 92 4.09 -7.72 11.25
N SER A 93 4.67 -6.83 12.05
CA SER A 93 5.18 -7.13 13.38
C SER A 93 4.13 -6.97 14.46
N SER A 94 3.26 -5.96 14.34
CA SER A 94 2.20 -5.73 15.32
C SER A 94 0.91 -5.19 14.71
N VAL A 95 -0.21 -5.64 15.30
CA VAL A 95 -1.53 -5.08 15.03
C VAL A 95 -2.20 -4.84 16.38
N ASN A 96 -2.62 -3.61 16.62
CA ASN A 96 -3.41 -3.23 17.77
C ASN A 96 -4.74 -2.65 17.28
N VAL A 97 -5.84 -3.30 17.65
CA VAL A 97 -7.18 -2.85 17.30
C VAL A 97 -7.96 -2.62 18.59
N THR A 98 -8.48 -1.40 18.72
CA THR A 98 -9.36 -1.01 19.82
C THR A 98 -10.82 -1.02 19.37
N GLY A 99 -11.74 -1.08 20.33
CA GLY A 99 -13.18 -1.04 20.08
C GLY A 99 -13.88 -2.39 20.34
N PRO A 100 -15.22 -2.37 20.44
CA PRO A 100 -16.02 -3.57 20.65
C PRO A 100 -15.85 -4.56 19.48
N PHE A 101 -15.66 -5.84 19.79
CA PHE A 101 -15.44 -6.90 18.80
C PHE A 101 -14.18 -6.69 17.93
N SER A 102 -13.11 -6.11 18.48
CA SER A 102 -11.81 -5.94 17.81
C SER A 102 -11.23 -7.26 17.24
N THR A 103 -11.60 -8.40 17.81
CA THR A 103 -11.31 -9.74 17.29
C THR A 103 -11.87 -9.98 15.88
N ILE A 104 -13.04 -9.44 15.54
CA ILE A 104 -13.63 -9.55 14.19
C ILE A 104 -12.77 -8.78 13.17
N TRP A 105 -12.20 -7.65 13.58
CA TRP A 105 -11.32 -6.87 12.71
C TRP A 105 -10.01 -7.62 12.42
N LEU A 106 -9.45 -8.30 13.42
CA LEU A 106 -8.29 -9.16 13.25
C LEU A 106 -8.59 -10.28 12.25
N GLU A 107 -9.73 -10.95 12.35
CA GLU A 107 -10.13 -12.00 11.39
C GLU A 107 -10.29 -11.46 9.96
N VAL A 108 -10.84 -10.25 9.77
CA VAL A 108 -11.03 -9.62 8.45
C VAL A 108 -9.71 -9.07 7.88
N ALA A 109 -8.79 -8.60 8.72
CA ALA A 109 -7.41 -8.33 8.35
C ALA A 109 -6.59 -9.63 8.16
N GLY A 110 -7.19 -10.78 8.49
CA GLY A 110 -6.68 -12.14 8.42
C GLY A 110 -5.57 -12.48 9.42
N GLY A 111 -5.58 -11.81 10.57
CA GLY A 111 -4.82 -12.15 11.77
C GLY A 111 -5.62 -13.04 12.71
N GLY A 112 -5.03 -14.16 13.14
CA GLY A 112 -5.44 -14.85 14.37
C GLY A 112 -5.11 -14.01 15.61
N PRO A 113 -5.61 -14.41 16.80
CA PRO A 113 -5.51 -13.61 18.01
C PRO A 113 -4.05 -13.34 18.39
N SER A 114 -3.72 -12.05 18.52
CA SER A 114 -2.60 -11.43 19.23
C SER A 114 -1.24 -12.17 19.23
N SER A 115 -0.26 -11.57 18.54
CA SER A 115 1.19 -11.85 18.53
C SER A 115 1.67 -12.95 17.58
N GLY A 116 2.14 -12.54 16.41
CA GLY A 116 2.85 -13.36 15.44
C GLY A 116 3.29 -12.52 14.24
N LEU A 117 4.42 -12.86 13.62
CA LEU A 117 4.81 -12.30 12.32
C LEU A 117 3.73 -12.70 11.29
N TYR A 118 3.01 -11.73 10.74
CA TYR A 118 2.03 -11.98 9.69
C TYR A 118 2.64 -11.68 8.33
N THR A 119 2.75 -12.68 7.46
CA THR A 119 2.97 -12.46 6.03
C THR A 119 1.60 -12.42 5.35
N LEU A 120 1.13 -11.23 5.03
CA LEU A 120 -0.13 -11.09 4.27
C LEU A 120 0.15 -11.47 2.81
N ARG A 121 -0.45 -12.58 2.35
CA ARG A 121 -0.49 -12.86 0.91
C ARG A 121 -1.50 -11.90 0.23
N PRO A 122 -1.13 -11.19 -0.84
CA PRO A 122 -1.93 -10.13 -1.48
C PRO A 122 -3.30 -10.59 -1.99
N GLU A 123 -3.38 -11.86 -2.34
CA GLU A 123 -4.50 -12.53 -3.02
C GLU A 123 -5.81 -12.62 -2.22
N HIS A 124 -5.86 -12.18 -0.96
CA HIS A 124 -7.05 -12.38 -0.11
C HIS A 124 -7.53 -11.22 0.78
N ARG A 125 -7.04 -9.97 0.69
CA ARG A 125 -7.31 -9.01 1.79
C ARG A 125 -7.71 -7.58 1.36
N PRO A 126 -8.86 -7.06 1.84
CA PRO A 126 -9.31 -5.69 1.57
C PRO A 126 -8.30 -4.60 1.93
N VAL A 127 -7.52 -4.80 2.99
CA VAL A 127 -6.50 -3.84 3.48
C VAL A 127 -5.35 -3.68 2.48
N ALA A 128 -4.87 -4.78 1.89
CA ALA A 128 -3.81 -4.75 0.88
C ALA A 128 -4.24 -3.92 -0.35
N ARG A 129 -5.47 -4.15 -0.84
CA ARG A 129 -6.02 -3.38 -1.97
C ARG A 129 -6.17 -1.89 -1.66
N VAL A 130 -6.60 -1.54 -0.45
CA VAL A 130 -6.71 -0.13 -0.04
C VAL A 130 -5.33 0.51 0.03
N LEU A 131 -4.34 -0.19 0.58
CA LEU A 131 -2.94 0.25 0.61
C LEU A 131 -2.40 0.48 -0.81
N GLU A 132 -2.55 -0.49 -1.71
CA GLU A 132 -2.14 -0.38 -3.12
C GLU A 132 -2.77 0.86 -3.77
N GLN A 133 -4.08 1.05 -3.65
CA GLN A 133 -4.78 2.20 -4.24
C GLN A 133 -4.28 3.55 -3.71
N ILE A 134 -3.97 3.63 -2.41
CA ILE A 134 -3.41 4.83 -1.79
C ILE A 134 -2.00 5.08 -2.31
N LEU A 135 -1.17 4.04 -2.35
CA LEU A 135 0.23 4.11 -2.79
C LEU A 135 0.34 4.48 -4.27
N VAL A 136 -0.52 3.93 -5.14
CA VAL A 136 -0.63 4.33 -6.55
C VAL A 136 -0.90 5.83 -6.67
N ARG A 137 -1.87 6.35 -5.91
CA ARG A 137 -2.22 7.78 -5.95
C ARG A 137 -1.08 8.67 -5.46
N ILE A 138 -0.33 8.22 -4.45
CA ILE A 138 0.85 8.94 -3.94
C ILE A 138 1.96 8.92 -4.98
N ALA A 139 2.27 7.76 -5.56
CA ALA A 139 3.30 7.59 -6.58
C ALA A 139 3.00 8.42 -7.83
N GLN A 140 1.78 8.34 -8.37
CA GLN A 140 1.37 9.13 -9.52
C GLN A 140 1.51 10.63 -9.26
N ARG A 141 1.02 11.12 -8.11
CA ARG A 141 1.17 12.54 -7.73
C ARG A 141 2.62 13.00 -7.60
N ARG A 142 3.54 12.09 -7.25
CA ARG A 142 4.97 12.40 -7.19
C ARG A 142 5.57 12.46 -8.59
N LEU A 143 5.26 11.50 -9.45
CA LEU A 143 5.71 11.49 -10.85
C LEU A 143 5.21 12.70 -11.64
N ASP A 144 3.98 13.15 -11.37
CA ASP A 144 3.41 14.35 -12.00
C ASP A 144 4.14 15.65 -11.64
N ARG A 145 4.89 15.65 -10.53
CA ARG A 145 5.65 16.82 -10.05
C ARG A 145 7.11 16.80 -10.52
N VAL A 146 7.56 15.71 -11.12
CA VAL A 146 8.90 15.64 -11.68
C VAL A 146 8.89 16.40 -13.00
N GLU A 147 9.72 17.43 -13.10
CA GLU A 147 10.02 18.06 -14.38
C GLU A 147 10.91 17.09 -15.16
N TRP A 148 10.34 16.48 -16.21
CA TRP A 148 11.07 15.59 -17.10
C TRP A 148 11.84 16.48 -18.07
N ALA A 149 13.17 16.47 -17.97
CA ALA A 149 14.03 17.11 -18.96
C ALA A 149 13.86 16.35 -20.28
N VAL A 150 13.14 16.98 -21.22
CA VAL A 150 13.07 16.57 -22.62
C VAL A 150 14.27 17.15 -23.37
#